data_AF-A0A7C2DRN8-F1
#
_entry.id   AF-A0A7C2DRN8-F1
#
_cell.length_a   1.000
_cell.length_b   1.000
_cell.length_c   1.000
_cell.angle_alpha   90.00
_cell.angle_beta   90.00
_cell.angle_gamma   90.00
#
_symmetry.space_group_name_H-M   'P 1'
#
loop_
_entity.id
_entity.type
_entity.pdbx_description
1 polymer ?
#
loop_
_entity_poly.entity_id
_entity_poly.type
_entity_poly.pdbx_seq_one_letter_code
_entity_poly.pdbx_strand_id
1 'polypeptide(L)'
;MPEQFERGLRTIQRIGLIVLAVAVLGVFAERSEVLRAVDRVITRYRPAFLGAALVLTIAGFTTFMGTIIFALVTQGAEQPPGRAFGAEVSLREIKQAYRQEAWRSERFWRLTFLTILGALTMTLGSFSLVFVLGPALARALVAGVVLYALWRTSLALARA
;
A
#
# COMPACT_ATOMS: atom_id res chain seq x y z
N MET A 1 14.95 36.36 10.31
CA MET A 1 13.61 36.33 10.94
C MET A 1 12.45 36.30 9.92
N PRO A 2 12.38 37.12 8.85
CA PRO A 2 11.21 37.13 7.94
C PRO A 2 11.02 35.82 7.14
N GLU A 3 12.11 35.15 6.73
CA GLU A 3 12.02 33.93 5.92
C GLU A 3 11.40 32.70 6.63
N GLN A 4 11.49 32.62 7.96
CA GLN A 4 10.86 31.54 8.72
C GLN A 4 9.33 31.75 8.79
N PHE A 5 8.90 33.01 8.92
CA PHE A 5 7.49 33.38 8.94
C PHE A 5 6.80 33.09 7.59
N GLU A 6 7.44 33.43 6.47
CA GLU A 6 6.91 33.14 5.14
C GLU A 6 6.82 31.63 4.81
N ARG A 7 7.74 30.81 5.35
CA ARG A 7 7.65 29.34 5.24
C ARG A 7 6.50 28.78 6.05
N GLY A 8 6.26 29.33 7.24
CA GLY A 8 5.09 28.98 8.07
C GLY A 8 3.78 29.29 7.36
N LEU A 9 3.65 30.51 6.83
CA LEU A 9 2.43 30.96 6.14
C LEU A 9 2.11 30.11 4.90
N ARG A 10 3.11 29.76 4.09
CA ARG A 10 2.93 28.88 2.92
C ARG A 10 2.49 27.47 3.31
N THR A 11 2.99 26.94 4.43
CA THR A 11 2.59 25.62 4.94
C THR A 11 1.14 25.64 5.40
N ILE A 12 0.74 26.66 6.16
CA ILE A 12 -0.64 26.84 6.62
C ILE A 12 -1.59 26.99 5.43
N GLN A 13 -1.23 27.78 4.42
CA GLN A 13 -2.04 27.95 3.21
C GLN A 13 -2.20 26.64 2.42
N ARG A 14 -1.14 25.84 2.29
CA ARG A 14 -1.21 24.52 1.63
C ARG A 14 -2.11 23.56 2.39
N ILE A 15 -1.99 23.51 3.71
CA ILE A 15 -2.87 22.69 4.56
C ILE A 15 -4.31 23.15 4.39
N GLY A 16 -4.57 24.46 4.45
CA GLY A 16 -5.91 25.03 4.24
C GLY A 16 -6.52 24.66 2.89
N LEU A 17 -5.73 24.74 1.80
CA LEU A 17 -6.17 24.33 0.46
C LEU A 17 -6.47 22.83 0.37
N ILE A 18 -5.67 21.97 1.01
CA ILE A 18 -5.91 20.52 1.04
C ILE A 18 -7.22 20.24 1.80
N VAL A 19 -7.42 20.86 2.97
CA VAL A 19 -8.65 20.68 3.76
C VAL A 19 -9.88 21.15 2.98
N LEU A 20 -9.79 22.30 2.29
CA LEU A 20 -10.88 22.80 1.44
C LEU A 20 -11.17 21.85 0.27
N ALA A 21 -10.15 21.35 -0.42
CA ALA A 21 -10.32 20.41 -1.51
C ALA A 21 -10.98 19.10 -1.04
N VAL A 22 -10.59 18.59 0.13
CA VAL A 22 -11.20 17.41 0.77
C VAL A 22 -12.66 17.69 1.13
N ALA A 23 -12.98 18.86 1.68
CA ALA A 23 -14.36 19.22 2.01
C ALA A 23 -15.25 19.32 0.77
N VAL A 24 -14.77 19.97 -0.31
CA VAL A 24 -15.49 20.07 -1.58
C VAL A 24 -15.71 18.68 -2.18
N LEU A 25 -14.68 17.82 -2.18
CA LEU A 25 -14.82 16.43 -2.64
C LEU A 25 -15.83 15.65 -1.80
N GLY A 26 -15.90 15.88 -0.49
CA GLY A 26 -16.91 15.28 0.38
C GLY A 26 -18.34 15.68 0.00
N VAL A 27 -18.57 16.96 -0.25
CA VAL A 27 -19.90 17.47 -0.68
C VAL A 27 -20.29 16.91 -2.06
N PHE A 28 -19.35 16.89 -3.01
CA PHE A 28 -19.58 16.26 -4.32
C PHE A 28 -19.83 14.76 -4.19
N ALA A 29 -19.14 14.10 -3.26
CA ALA A 29 -19.30 12.68 -3.02
C ALA A 29 -20.71 12.32 -2.54
N GLU A 30 -21.29 13.12 -1.65
CA GLU A 30 -22.65 12.92 -1.14
C GLU A 30 -23.75 13.16 -2.19
N ARG A 31 -23.46 14.03 -3.17
CA ARG A 31 -24.40 14.32 -4.27
C ARG A 31 -24.32 13.32 -5.42
N SER A 32 -23.26 12.52 -5.52
CA SER A 32 -23.08 11.57 -6.60
C SER A 32 -23.96 10.33 -6.47
N GLU A 33 -24.81 10.08 -7.45
CA GLU A 33 -25.62 8.85 -7.54
C GLU A 33 -24.77 7.59 -7.61
N VAL A 34 -23.61 7.67 -8.26
CA VAL A 34 -22.65 6.56 -8.38
C VAL A 34 -22.15 6.15 -7.00
N LEU A 35 -21.78 7.12 -6.15
CA LEU A 35 -21.27 6.82 -4.82
C LEU A 35 -22.37 6.28 -3.90
N ARG A 36 -23.62 6.72 -4.05
CA ARG A 36 -24.76 6.11 -3.35
C ARG A 36 -25.04 4.68 -3.84
N ALA A 37 -24.88 4.40 -5.13
CA ALA A 37 -24.99 3.03 -5.65
C ALA A 37 -23.89 2.13 -5.08
N VAL A 38 -22.64 2.60 -5.07
CA VAL A 38 -21.50 1.91 -4.44
C VAL A 38 -21.74 1.70 -2.94
N ASP A 39 -22.25 2.70 -2.23
CA ASP A 39 -22.54 2.60 -0.80
C ASP A 39 -23.63 1.56 -0.49
N ARG A 40 -24.67 1.47 -1.33
CA ARG A 40 -25.69 0.42 -1.24
C ARG A 40 -25.09 -0.97 -1.43
N VAL A 41 -24.22 -1.15 -2.42
CA VAL A 41 -23.54 -2.43 -2.68
C VAL A 41 -22.63 -2.80 -1.50
N ILE A 42 -21.79 -1.87 -1.05
CA ILE A 42 -20.88 -2.09 0.08
C ILE A 42 -21.67 -2.44 1.34
N THR A 43 -22.76 -1.71 1.63
CA THR A 43 -23.57 -1.96 2.83
C THR A 43 -24.26 -3.32 2.76
N ARG A 44 -24.76 -3.71 1.57
CA ARG A 44 -25.40 -5.02 1.35
C ARG A 44 -24.43 -6.19 1.56
N TYR A 45 -23.19 -6.06 1.08
CA TYR A 45 -22.17 -7.11 1.15
C TYR A 45 -21.11 -6.86 2.23
N ARG A 46 -21.36 -5.93 3.15
CA ARG A 46 -20.40 -5.52 4.20
C ARG A 46 -19.81 -6.70 4.96
N PRO A 47 -20.58 -7.67 5.50
CA PRO A 47 -19.97 -8.77 6.24
C PRO A 47 -19.05 -9.64 5.38
N ALA A 48 -19.41 -9.87 4.11
CA ALA A 48 -18.57 -10.64 3.18
C ALA A 48 -17.26 -9.89 2.86
N PHE A 49 -17.34 -8.58 2.58
CA PHE A 49 -16.15 -7.77 2.33
C PHE A 49 -15.25 -7.65 3.55
N LEU A 50 -15.81 -7.49 4.76
CA LEU A 50 -15.03 -7.48 5.99
C LEU A 50 -14.34 -8.82 6.24
N GLY A 51 -15.06 -9.93 6.03
CA GLY A 51 -14.48 -11.27 6.13
C GLY A 51 -13.31 -11.46 5.17
N ALA A 52 -13.48 -11.11 3.90
CA ALA A 52 -12.42 -11.19 2.90
C ALA A 52 -11.22 -10.28 3.24
N ALA A 53 -11.48 -9.04 3.66
CA ALA A 53 -10.44 -8.09 4.04
C ALA A 53 -9.64 -8.55 5.28
N LEU A 54 -10.32 -9.12 6.28
CA LEU A 54 -9.66 -9.70 7.46
C LEU A 54 -8.81 -10.91 7.07
N VAL A 55 -9.35 -11.84 6.27
CA VAL A 55 -8.60 -13.00 5.80
C VAL A 55 -7.36 -12.57 5.02
N LEU A 56 -7.47 -11.62 4.10
CA LEU A 56 -6.33 -11.06 3.36
C LEU A 56 -5.31 -10.41 4.29
N THR A 57 -5.77 -9.64 5.27
CA THR A 57 -4.87 -8.97 6.23
C THR A 57 -4.11 -9.99 7.07
N ILE A 58 -4.80 -10.99 7.63
CA ILE A 58 -4.19 -12.04 8.46
C ILE A 58 -3.26 -12.91 7.62
N ALA A 59 -3.68 -13.32 6.43
CA ALA A 59 -2.85 -14.12 5.53
C ALA A 59 -1.58 -13.36 5.13
N GLY A 60 -1.73 -12.10 4.69
CA GLY A 60 -0.61 -11.24 4.33
C GLY A 60 0.35 -10.99 5.49
N PHE A 61 -0.18 -10.68 6.68
CA PHE A 61 0.62 -10.50 7.89
C PHE A 61 1.38 -11.78 8.26
N THR A 62 0.71 -12.93 8.25
CA THR A 62 1.31 -14.23 8.58
C THR A 62 2.41 -14.59 7.58
N THR A 63 2.19 -14.39 6.28
CA THR A 63 3.21 -14.61 5.25
C THR A 63 4.39 -13.65 5.44
N PHE A 64 4.13 -12.36 5.66
CA PHE A 64 5.16 -11.34 5.84
C PHE A 64 6.03 -11.63 7.08
N MET A 65 5.40 -11.69 8.25
CA MET A 65 6.10 -11.92 9.51
C MET A 65 6.72 -13.32 9.58
N GLY A 66 6.00 -14.34 9.12
CA GLY A 66 6.52 -15.71 9.08
C GLY A 66 7.76 -15.82 8.21
N THR A 67 7.79 -15.16 7.05
CA THR A 67 8.98 -15.14 6.18
C THR A 67 10.15 -14.41 6.81
N ILE A 68 9.91 -13.27 7.48
CA ILE A 68 10.95 -12.52 8.19
C ILE A 68 11.52 -13.35 9.35
N ILE A 69 10.67 -13.92 10.21
CA ILE A 69 11.10 -14.74 11.34
C ILE A 69 11.89 -15.95 10.84
N PHE A 70 11.37 -16.65 9.83
CA PHE A 70 12.07 -17.77 9.22
C PHE A 70 13.43 -17.36 8.64
N ALA A 71 13.51 -16.23 7.94
CA ALA A 71 14.76 -15.71 7.41
C ALA A 71 15.74 -15.38 8.54
N LEU A 72 15.32 -14.70 9.61
CA LEU A 72 16.17 -14.39 10.75
C LEU A 72 16.71 -15.64 11.46
N VAL A 73 15.84 -16.62 11.71
CA VAL A 73 16.22 -17.89 12.36
C VAL A 73 17.20 -18.68 11.49
N THR A 74 16.98 -18.73 10.19
CA THR A 74 17.80 -19.56 9.29
C THR A 74 19.10 -18.88 8.86
N GLN A 75 19.14 -17.55 8.83
CA GLN A 75 20.31 -16.79 8.40
C GLN A 75 21.26 -16.42 9.55
N GLY A 76 20.77 -16.43 10.80
CA GLY A 76 21.61 -16.26 11.99
C GLY A 76 22.71 -17.32 12.13
N ALA A 77 22.63 -18.43 11.38
CA ALA A 77 23.62 -19.50 11.41
C ALA A 77 24.72 -19.41 10.33
N GLU A 78 24.50 -18.70 9.21
CA GLU A 78 25.37 -18.88 8.01
C GLU A 78 25.70 -17.60 7.22
N GLN A 79 25.35 -16.40 7.69
CA GLN A 79 25.59 -15.21 6.87
C GLN A 79 27.09 -14.86 6.75
N PRO A 80 27.67 -14.86 5.53
CA PRO A 80 28.96 -14.23 5.32
C PRO A 80 28.85 -12.72 5.62
N PRO A 81 29.86 -12.12 6.27
CA PRO A 81 29.82 -10.70 6.61
C PRO A 81 29.65 -9.85 5.35
N GLY A 82 28.51 -9.16 5.22
CA GLY A 82 28.26 -8.19 4.14
C GLY A 82 26.86 -8.18 3.52
N ARG A 83 25.99 -9.18 3.76
CA ARG A 83 24.59 -9.16 3.30
C ARG A 83 23.63 -9.55 4.43
N ALA A 84 23.50 -8.66 5.41
CA ALA A 84 22.47 -8.82 6.44
C ALA A 84 21.07 -8.75 5.81
N PHE A 85 20.13 -9.50 6.36
CA PHE A 85 18.71 -9.37 6.01
C PHE A 85 18.26 -7.98 6.52
N GLY A 86 18.15 -7.02 5.61
CA GLY A 86 18.04 -5.59 5.93
C GLY A 86 18.91 -4.69 5.05
N ALA A 87 19.83 -5.26 4.25
CA ALA A 87 20.45 -4.52 3.15
C ALA A 87 19.36 -4.01 2.20
N GLU A 88 19.41 -2.73 1.86
CA GLU A 88 18.47 -2.09 0.94
C GLU A 88 18.53 -2.78 -0.43
N VAL A 89 17.58 -3.67 -0.71
CA VAL A 89 17.46 -4.31 -2.02
C VAL A 89 16.85 -3.30 -2.98
N SER A 90 17.59 -2.94 -4.02
CA SER A 90 17.10 -1.99 -5.01
C SER A 90 16.03 -2.63 -5.91
N LEU A 91 15.10 -1.81 -6.41
CA LEU A 91 14.10 -2.25 -7.39
C LEU A 91 14.75 -2.82 -8.67
N ARG A 92 15.95 -2.35 -9.03
CA ARG A 92 16.71 -2.86 -10.17
C ARG A 92 17.14 -4.31 -9.96
N GLU A 93 17.62 -4.64 -8.77
CA GLU A 93 18.01 -6.01 -8.42
C GLU A 93 16.81 -6.94 -8.35
N ILE A 94 15.68 -6.50 -7.76
CA ILE A 94 14.43 -7.28 -7.75
C ILE A 94 13.98 -7.58 -9.19
N LYS A 95 13.99 -6.58 -10.06
CA LYS A 95 13.62 -6.74 -11.49
C LYS A 95 14.58 -7.68 -12.22
N GLN A 96 15.88 -7.59 -11.95
CA GLN A 96 16.89 -8.48 -12.52
C GLN A 96 16.72 -9.92 -12.04
N ALA A 97 16.53 -10.12 -10.74
CA ALA A 97 16.28 -11.43 -10.13
C ALA A 97 14.99 -12.08 -10.66
N TYR A 98 13.96 -11.28 -10.91
CA TYR A 98 12.75 -11.76 -11.58
C TYR A 98 13.04 -12.25 -13.00
N ARG A 99 13.74 -11.44 -13.81
CA ARG A 99 14.10 -11.76 -15.22
C ARG A 99 15.00 -12.98 -15.34
N GLN A 100 15.90 -13.18 -14.39
CA GLN A 100 16.83 -14.32 -14.38
C GLN A 100 16.21 -15.58 -13.74
N GLU A 101 14.93 -15.54 -13.38
CA GLU A 101 14.25 -16.61 -12.61
C GLU A 101 14.97 -17.00 -11.30
N ALA A 102 15.83 -16.12 -10.77
CA ALA A 102 16.56 -16.34 -9.51
C ALA A 102 15.59 -16.50 -8.34
N TRP A 103 14.37 -15.95 -8.45
CA TRP A 103 13.29 -16.16 -7.49
C TRP A 103 12.81 -17.61 -7.38
N ARG A 104 13.17 -18.52 -8.29
CA ARG A 104 12.85 -19.96 -8.19
C ARG A 104 14.02 -20.76 -7.63
N SER A 105 15.22 -20.46 -8.11
CA SER A 105 16.43 -21.23 -7.80
C SER A 105 17.06 -20.79 -6.48
N GLU A 106 17.17 -19.49 -6.21
CA GLU A 106 17.88 -18.96 -5.06
C GLU A 106 16.95 -18.80 -3.84
N ARG A 107 17.40 -19.28 -2.68
CA ARG A 107 16.62 -19.19 -1.42
C ARG A 107 16.41 -17.74 -0.98
N PHE A 108 17.42 -16.89 -1.10
CA PHE A 108 17.33 -15.47 -0.74
C PHE A 108 16.21 -14.77 -1.51
N TRP A 109 16.22 -14.86 -2.84
CA TRP A 109 15.19 -14.22 -3.67
C TRP A 109 13.80 -14.79 -3.41
N ARG A 110 13.65 -16.12 -3.23
CA ARG A 110 12.36 -16.72 -2.83
C ARG A 110 11.78 -16.05 -1.59
N LEU A 111 12.58 -15.90 -0.53
CA LEU A 111 12.15 -15.27 0.71
C LEU A 111 11.84 -13.78 0.52
N THR A 112 12.65 -13.07 -0.26
CA THR A 112 12.39 -11.65 -0.58
C THR A 112 11.06 -11.49 -1.33
N PHE A 113 10.78 -12.31 -2.35
CA PHE A 113 9.52 -12.26 -3.09
C PHE A 113 8.32 -12.66 -2.23
N LEU A 114 8.44 -13.67 -1.37
CA LEU A 114 7.39 -14.04 -0.41
C LEU A 114 7.12 -12.92 0.60
N THR A 115 8.17 -12.24 1.08
CA THR A 115 8.04 -11.09 1.98
C THR A 115 7.31 -9.94 1.29
N ILE A 116 7.70 -9.59 0.06
CA ILE A 116 7.03 -8.55 -0.74
C ILE A 116 5.56 -8.92 -0.99
N LEU A 117 5.28 -10.18 -1.36
CA LEU A 117 3.93 -10.67 -1.60
C LEU A 117 3.07 -10.59 -0.33
N GLY A 118 3.62 -11.02 0.81
CA GLY A 118 2.95 -10.91 2.12
C GLY A 118 2.64 -9.46 2.47
N ALA A 119 3.61 -8.55 2.30
CA ALA A 119 3.44 -7.12 2.55
C ALA A 119 2.36 -6.50 1.64
N LEU A 120 2.35 -6.83 0.34
CA LEU A 120 1.34 -6.36 -0.61
C LEU A 120 -0.05 -6.88 -0.24
N THR A 121 -0.16 -8.15 0.10
CA THR A 121 -1.43 -8.78 0.49
C THR A 121 -1.99 -8.16 1.78
N MET A 122 -1.12 -7.95 2.78
CA MET A 122 -1.46 -7.29 4.03
C MET A 122 -1.92 -5.85 3.81
N THR A 123 -1.21 -5.11 2.95
CA THR A 123 -1.54 -3.73 2.58
C THR A 123 -2.91 -3.69 1.92
N LEU A 124 -3.17 -4.57 0.94
CA LEU A 124 -4.46 -4.66 0.26
C LEU A 124 -5.61 -4.98 1.23
N GLY A 125 -5.40 -5.93 2.15
CA GLY A 125 -6.37 -6.25 3.19
C GLY A 125 -6.66 -5.06 4.11
N SER A 126 -5.62 -4.37 4.56
CA SER A 126 -5.73 -3.19 5.44
C SER A 126 -6.47 -2.04 4.76
N PHE A 127 -6.13 -1.75 3.49
CA PHE A 127 -6.85 -0.74 2.70
C PHE A 127 -8.31 -1.13 2.48
N SER A 128 -8.60 -2.42 2.27
CA SER A 128 -9.97 -2.91 2.13
C SER A 128 -10.78 -2.70 3.41
N LEU A 129 -10.18 -2.90 4.59
CA LEU A 129 -10.83 -2.60 5.88
C LEU A 129 -11.17 -1.12 6.01
N VAL A 130 -10.21 -0.23 5.71
CA VAL A 130 -10.44 1.24 5.73
C VAL A 130 -11.51 1.63 4.73
N PHE A 131 -11.53 1.00 3.55
CA PHE A 131 -12.53 1.27 2.53
C PHE A 131 -13.92 0.80 2.95
N VAL A 132 -14.06 -0.38 3.57
CA VAL A 132 -15.38 -0.91 3.95
C VAL A 132 -15.96 -0.23 5.19
N LEU A 133 -15.11 0.14 6.16
CA LEU A 133 -15.53 0.76 7.42
C LEU A 133 -15.57 2.29 7.36
N GLY A 134 -14.81 2.90 6.43
CA GLY A 134 -14.62 4.34 6.39
C GLY A 134 -15.84 5.14 5.91
N PRO A 135 -15.96 6.40 6.35
CA PRO A 135 -16.97 7.31 5.82
C PRO A 135 -16.79 7.50 4.29
N ALA A 136 -17.84 7.97 3.61
CA ALA A 136 -17.83 8.14 2.15
C ALA A 136 -16.61 8.94 1.63
N LEU A 137 -16.22 9.97 2.38
CA LEU A 137 -15.04 10.77 2.09
C LEU A 137 -13.74 9.96 2.16
N ALA A 138 -13.54 9.14 3.20
CA ALA A 138 -12.36 8.30 3.33
C ALA A 138 -12.27 7.29 2.19
N ARG A 139 -13.40 6.71 1.78
CA ARG A 139 -13.48 5.83 0.60
C ARG A 139 -13.09 6.54 -0.68
N ALA A 140 -13.61 7.74 -0.92
CA ALA A 140 -13.28 8.53 -2.10
C ALA A 140 -11.78 8.88 -2.15
N LEU A 141 -11.19 9.26 -1.01
CA LEU A 141 -9.76 9.55 -0.91
C LEU A 141 -8.92 8.30 -1.18
N VAL A 142 -9.24 7.17 -0.54
CA VAL A 142 -8.54 5.90 -0.77
C VAL A 142 -8.64 5.48 -2.24
N ALA A 143 -9.83 5.54 -2.84
CA ALA A 143 -10.03 5.25 -4.25
C ALA A 143 -9.20 6.17 -5.15
N GLY A 144 -9.16 7.47 -4.85
CA GLY A 144 -8.36 8.45 -5.57
C GLY A 144 -6.85 8.17 -5.49
N VAL A 145 -6.35 7.83 -4.29
CA VAL A 145 -4.93 7.46 -4.09
C VAL A 145 -4.59 6.20 -4.88
N VAL A 146 -5.44 5.17 -4.84
CA VAL A 146 -5.24 3.92 -5.60
C VAL A 146 -5.25 4.18 -7.10
N LEU A 147 -6.21 4.95 -7.61
CA LEU A 147 -6.28 5.31 -9.03
C LEU A 147 -5.04 6.09 -9.47
N TYR A 148 -4.59 7.06 -8.65
CA TYR A 148 -3.37 7.81 -8.92
C TYR A 148 -2.14 6.91 -8.94
N ALA A 149 -2.01 6.00 -7.97
CA ALA A 149 -0.91 5.05 -7.91
C ALA A 149 -0.90 4.10 -9.11
N LEU A 150 -2.05 3.59 -9.52
CA LEU A 150 -2.21 2.75 -10.71
C LEU A 150 -1.83 3.52 -11.98
N TRP A 151 -2.37 4.72 -12.17
CA TRP A 151 -2.02 5.59 -13.29
C TRP A 151 -0.51 5.84 -13.37
N ARG A 152 0.09 6.20 -12.24
CA ARG A 152 1.53 6.47 -12.14
C ARG A 152 2.36 5.24 -12.46
N THR A 153 1.95 4.07 -11.97
CA THR A 153 2.65 2.79 -12.21
C THR A 153 2.54 2.37 -13.67
N SER A 154 1.35 2.51 -14.28
CA SER A 154 1.13 2.25 -15.71
C SER A 154 1.98 3.15 -16.60
N LEU A 155 2.09 4.45 -16.27
CA LEU A 155 2.98 5.36 -17.01
C LEU A 155 4.46 5.00 -16.85
N ALA A 156 4.88 4.56 -15.66
CA ALA A 156 6.25 4.13 -15.43
C ALA A 156 6.57 2.85 -16.23
N LEU A 157 5.62 1.92 -16.32
CA LEU A 157 5.76 0.70 -17.11
C LEU A 157 5.78 1.00 -18.61
N ALA A 158 4.95 1.93 -19.11
CA ALA A 158 4.91 2.29 -20.52
C ALA A 158 6.20 2.98 -21.03
N ARG A 159 7.02 3.52 -20.12
CA ARG A 159 8.29 4.20 -20.44
C ARG A 159 9.52 3.30 -20.26
N ALA A 160 9.36 2.09 -19.73
CA ALA A 160 10.45 1.20 -19.30
C ALA A 160 10.63 0.02 -20.26
#